data_AF-M2TKD0-F1
#
_entry.id   AF-M2TKD0-F1
#
_cell.length_a   1.000
_cell.length_b   1.000
_cell.length_c   1.000
_cell.angle_alpha   90.00
_cell.angle_beta   90.00
_cell.angle_gamma   90.00
#
_symmetry.space_group_name_H-M   'P 1'
#
loop_
_entity.id
_entity.type
_entity.pdbx_description
1 polymer ?
#
loop_
_entity_poly.entity_id
_entity_poly.type
_entity_poly.pdbx_seq_one_letter_code
_entity_poly.pdbx_strand_id
1 'polypeptide(L)'
;MTGFKTKFREFLERNETRSRKCLWHAACIYKSVQTSRHLASYDVFSVGVAVCYILLYIELRKVESKPSQISADTNLGPSYTARRRIVRLDQLTSREDVENWAKTGGDTDIHLTNVGILHGPDSLVRLLRVTEKAMLRQVAWSAFFRAWARTMDQLVHGKNPTVHTEDYNEVEERRS
;
A
#
# COMPACT_ATOMS: atom_id res chain seq x y z
N MET A 1 4.75 -15.01 14.04
CA MET A 1 4.51 -14.13 12.87
C MET A 1 5.39 -14.43 11.66
N THR A 2 6.60 -14.98 11.81
CA THR A 2 7.55 -15.27 10.72
C THR A 2 7.05 -16.28 9.69
N GLY A 3 6.37 -17.35 10.10
CA GLY A 3 5.87 -18.37 9.17
C GLY A 3 4.87 -17.86 8.12
N PHE A 4 4.02 -16.88 8.46
CA PHE A 4 3.06 -16.29 7.52
C PHE A 4 3.76 -15.41 6.47
N LYS A 5 4.72 -14.59 6.89
CA LYS A 5 5.50 -13.75 5.97
C LYS A 5 6.30 -14.60 4.98
N THR A 6 6.87 -15.71 5.42
CA THR A 6 7.57 -16.67 4.54
C THR A 6 6.62 -17.28 3.50
N LYS A 7 5.46 -17.81 3.94
CA LYS A 7 4.46 -18.36 3.02
C LYS A 7 3.94 -17.33 2.01
N PHE A 8 3.72 -16.09 2.45
CA PHE A 8 3.28 -15.02 1.56
C PHE A 8 4.37 -14.64 0.56
N ARG A 9 5.63 -14.55 0.99
CA ARG A 9 6.77 -14.34 0.09
C ARG A 9 6.86 -15.45 -0.97
N GLU A 10 6.78 -16.71 -0.57
CA GLU A 10 6.75 -17.84 -1.51
C GLU A 10 5.59 -17.74 -2.50
N PHE A 11 4.42 -17.31 -2.04
CA PHE A 11 3.28 -17.04 -2.92
C PHE A 11 3.59 -15.94 -3.94
N LEU A 12 4.19 -14.82 -3.51
CA LEU A 12 4.57 -13.72 -4.39
C LEU A 12 5.53 -14.19 -5.48
N GLU A 13 6.55 -14.98 -5.10
CA GLU A 13 7.58 -15.50 -6.00
C GLU A 13 7.04 -16.54 -6.98
N ARG A 14 6.19 -17.47 -6.52
CA ARG A 14 5.61 -18.51 -7.40
C ARG A 14 4.55 -17.97 -8.35
N ASN A 15 3.92 -16.84 -8.01
CA ASN A 15 2.77 -16.31 -8.73
C ASN A 15 2.98 -14.85 -9.16
N GLU A 16 4.19 -14.47 -9.57
CA GLU A 16 4.57 -13.06 -9.75
C GLU A 16 3.57 -12.24 -10.57
N THR A 17 3.16 -12.73 -11.74
CA THR A 17 2.23 -12.01 -12.63
C THR A 17 0.87 -11.82 -11.95
N ARG A 18 0.36 -12.86 -11.28
CA ARG A 18 -0.91 -12.78 -10.55
C ARG A 18 -0.80 -11.84 -9.35
N SER A 19 0.32 -11.90 -8.64
CA SER A 19 0.61 -11.03 -7.50
C SER A 19 0.69 -9.56 -7.91
N ARG A 20 1.35 -9.26 -9.04
CA ARG A 20 1.34 -7.91 -9.62
C ARG A 20 -0.08 -7.48 -9.99
N LYS A 21 -0.88 -8.30 -10.68
CA LYS A 21 -2.30 -7.99 -10.94
C LYS A 21 -3.09 -7.70 -9.66
N CYS A 22 -2.91 -8.49 -8.61
CA CYS A 22 -3.53 -8.25 -7.31
C CYS A 22 -3.11 -6.90 -6.72
N LEU A 23 -1.84 -6.51 -6.87
CA LEU A 23 -1.36 -5.20 -6.45
C LEU A 23 -2.00 -4.04 -7.24
N TRP A 24 -2.20 -4.21 -8.55
CA TRP A 24 -2.95 -3.24 -9.35
C TRP A 24 -4.38 -3.08 -8.84
N HIS A 25 -5.10 -4.19 -8.60
CA HIS A 25 -6.43 -4.13 -8.01
C HIS A 25 -6.44 -3.44 -6.64
N ALA A 26 -5.47 -3.75 -5.78
CA ALA A 26 -5.32 -3.09 -4.49
C ALA A 26 -5.10 -1.58 -4.63
N ALA A 27 -4.27 -1.16 -5.60
CA ALA A 27 -4.04 0.25 -5.90
C ALA A 27 -5.30 0.96 -6.41
N CYS A 28 -6.11 0.31 -7.25
CA CYS A 28 -7.39 0.83 -7.71
C CYS A 28 -8.39 1.00 -6.56
N ILE A 29 -8.57 -0.01 -5.72
CA ILE A 29 -9.45 0.05 -4.53
C ILE A 29 -9.00 1.18 -3.62
N TYR A 30 -7.70 1.28 -3.37
CA TYR A 30 -7.11 2.31 -2.52
C TYR A 30 -7.39 3.73 -3.05
N LYS A 31 -7.28 3.95 -4.37
CA LYS A 31 -7.61 5.22 -5.02
C LYS A 31 -9.09 5.59 -4.89
N SER A 32 -9.99 4.62 -5.09
CA SER A 32 -11.44 4.85 -4.97
C SER A 32 -11.80 5.37 -3.57
N VAL A 33 -11.13 4.87 -2.54
CA VAL A 33 -11.36 5.26 -1.14
C VAL A 33 -10.87 6.67 -0.84
N GLN A 34 -9.75 7.08 -1.41
CA GLN A 34 -9.25 8.44 -1.25
C GLN A 34 -10.16 9.51 -1.87
N THR A 35 -10.97 9.11 -2.85
CA THR A 35 -11.82 10.01 -3.63
C THR A 35 -13.30 9.96 -3.23
N SER A 36 -13.73 8.92 -2.50
CA SER A 36 -15.12 8.70 -2.08
C SER A 36 -15.39 9.22 -0.67
N ARG A 37 -16.54 9.88 -0.48
CA ARG A 37 -17.01 10.39 0.84
C ARG A 37 -18.01 9.47 1.54
N HIS A 38 -18.58 8.51 0.82
CA HIS A 38 -19.61 7.60 1.30
C HIS A 38 -19.22 6.17 0.96
N LEU A 39 -18.50 5.52 1.88
CA LEU A 39 -18.17 4.11 1.77
C LEU A 39 -19.23 3.25 2.47
N ALA A 40 -19.65 2.17 1.81
CA ALA A 40 -20.42 1.11 2.44
C ALA A 40 -19.51 0.23 3.30
N SER A 41 -20.09 -0.56 4.21
CA SER A 41 -19.33 -1.46 5.10
C SER A 41 -18.41 -2.42 4.35
N TYR A 42 -18.84 -2.97 3.20
CA TYR A 42 -18.03 -3.85 2.37
C TYR A 42 -16.85 -3.16 1.69
N ASP A 43 -16.98 -1.87 1.39
CA ASP A 43 -15.87 -1.09 0.84
C ASP A 43 -14.75 -1.01 1.86
N VAL A 44 -15.10 -0.90 3.15
CA VAL A 44 -14.15 -0.81 4.28
C VAL A 44 -13.25 -2.03 4.37
N PHE A 45 -13.83 -3.22 4.37
CA PHE A 45 -13.06 -4.47 4.37
C PHE A 45 -12.17 -4.57 3.13
N SER A 46 -12.70 -4.14 1.98
CA SER A 46 -11.94 -4.12 0.73
C SER A 46 -10.72 -3.19 0.83
N VAL A 47 -10.84 -2.02 1.46
CA VAL A 47 -9.70 -1.13 1.70
C VAL A 47 -8.68 -1.78 2.62
N GLY A 48 -9.16 -2.38 3.70
CA GLY A 48 -8.29 -3.03 4.67
C GLY A 48 -7.44 -4.12 4.03
N VAL A 49 -8.07 -4.99 3.24
CA VAL A 49 -7.39 -6.02 2.45
C VAL A 49 -6.42 -5.40 1.46
N ALA A 50 -6.82 -4.34 0.74
CA ALA A 50 -5.96 -3.67 -0.23
C ALA A 50 -4.71 -3.05 0.42
N VAL A 51 -4.87 -2.34 1.54
CA VAL A 51 -3.76 -1.73 2.29
C VAL A 51 -2.82 -2.81 2.81
N CYS A 52 -3.35 -3.86 3.45
CA CYS A 52 -2.54 -5.00 3.91
C CYS A 52 -1.78 -5.66 2.76
N TYR A 53 -2.41 -5.85 1.61
CA TYR A 53 -1.76 -6.42 0.44
C TYR A 53 -0.64 -5.52 -0.08
N ILE A 54 -0.88 -4.21 -0.22
CA ILE A 54 0.15 -3.23 -0.63
C ILE A 54 1.33 -3.27 0.33
N LEU A 55 1.07 -3.25 1.64
CA LEU A 55 2.09 -3.29 2.69
C LEU A 55 2.95 -4.55 2.60
N LEU A 56 2.32 -5.72 2.59
CA LEU A 56 3.02 -7.01 2.52
C LEU A 56 3.76 -7.17 1.20
N TYR A 57 3.19 -6.69 0.09
CA TYR A 57 3.85 -6.71 -1.20
C TYR A 57 5.12 -5.86 -1.20
N ILE A 58 5.05 -4.61 -0.71
CA ILE A 58 6.23 -3.72 -0.65
C ILE A 58 7.30 -4.29 0.27
N GLU A 59 6.91 -4.85 1.42
CA GLU A 59 7.83 -5.40 2.41
C GLU A 59 8.50 -6.69 1.91
N LEU A 60 7.75 -7.57 1.24
CA LEU A 60 8.20 -8.93 0.95
C LEU A 60 8.61 -9.16 -0.51
N ARG A 61 8.33 -8.22 -1.43
CA ARG A 61 8.81 -8.33 -2.80
C ARG A 61 10.32 -8.39 -2.80
N LYS A 62 10.87 -9.38 -3.52
CA LYS A 62 12.27 -9.31 -3.94
C LYS A 62 12.38 -8.10 -4.84
N VAL A 63 13.03 -7.06 -4.34
CA VAL A 63 13.56 -6.04 -5.22
C VAL A 63 14.64 -6.77 -6.01
N GLU A 64 14.45 -6.95 -7.31
CA GLU A 64 15.51 -7.34 -8.24
C GLU A 64 16.53 -6.19 -8.29
N SER A 65 17.28 -6.03 -7.20
CA SER A 65 18.53 -5.32 -7.24
C SER A 65 19.44 -6.21 -8.06
N LYS A 66 19.47 -6.03 -9.38
CA LYS A 66 20.71 -6.23 -10.11
C LYS A 66 21.61 -5.12 -9.59
N PRO A 67 22.62 -5.40 -8.74
CA PRO A 67 23.68 -4.43 -8.62
C PRO A 67 24.35 -4.49 -9.99
N SER A 68 24.22 -3.43 -10.78
CA SER A 68 25.20 -3.19 -11.83
C SER A 68 26.52 -3.00 -11.11
N GLN A 69 27.21 -4.11 -10.81
CA GLN A 69 28.65 -4.15 -10.62
C GLN A 69 29.24 -3.75 -11.97
N ILE A 70 29.23 -2.45 -12.24
CA ILE A 70 30.22 -1.89 -13.15
C ILE A 70 31.45 -1.77 -12.26
N SER A 71 32.37 -2.71 -12.50
CA SER A 71 33.76 -2.65 -12.09
C SER A 71 34.23 -1.21 -12.05
N ALA A 72 34.70 -0.79 -10.88
CA ALA A 72 35.31 0.51 -10.68
C ALA A 72 36.62 0.57 -11.46
N ASP A 73 36.53 0.91 -12.73
CA ASP A 73 37.66 1.40 -13.51
C ASP A 73 37.18 2.52 -14.44
N THR A 74 37.87 3.65 -14.34
CA THR A 74 37.87 4.83 -15.24
C THR A 74 36.77 5.90 -15.11
N ASN A 75 37.06 6.89 -14.26
CA ASN A 75 37.10 8.34 -14.57
C ASN A 75 36.03 8.98 -15.49
N LEU A 76 34.73 8.91 -15.18
CA LEU A 76 33.72 9.76 -15.84
C LEU A 76 32.57 10.17 -14.90
N GLY A 77 32.65 11.39 -14.34
CA GLY A 77 31.52 12.23 -13.88
C GLY A 77 30.55 11.63 -12.83
N PRO A 78 29.58 12.41 -12.33
CA PRO A 78 28.52 11.88 -11.47
C PRO A 78 27.62 10.97 -12.32
N SER A 79 27.98 9.69 -12.35
CA SER A 79 27.29 8.61 -13.04
C SER A 79 25.80 8.60 -12.70
N TYR A 80 24.96 8.84 -13.70
CA TYR A 80 23.52 8.62 -13.66
C TYR A 80 23.29 7.16 -13.26
N THR A 81 22.95 6.93 -12.00
CA THR A 81 22.35 5.67 -11.57
C THR A 81 21.15 5.42 -12.48
N ALA A 82 21.11 4.26 -13.14
CA ALA A 82 20.04 3.89 -14.06
C ALA A 82 18.70 4.03 -13.31
N ARG A 83 17.98 5.12 -13.57
CA ARG A 83 16.76 5.47 -12.84
C ARG A 83 15.71 4.41 -13.16
N ARG A 84 15.29 3.65 -12.15
CA ARG A 84 14.21 2.67 -12.31
C ARG A 84 12.97 3.33 -12.90
N ARG A 85 12.30 2.62 -13.82
CA ARG A 85 11.08 3.13 -14.44
C ARG A 85 10.00 3.27 -13.38
N ILE A 86 9.39 4.45 -13.30
CA ILE A 86 8.28 4.73 -12.39
C ILE A 86 6.96 4.39 -13.10
N VAL A 87 6.06 3.68 -12.42
CA VAL A 87 4.72 3.37 -12.90
C VAL A 87 3.68 3.93 -11.93
N ARG A 88 2.74 4.73 -12.44
CA ARG A 88 1.58 5.21 -11.66
C ARG A 88 0.50 4.15 -11.69
N LEU A 89 0.60 3.21 -10.77
CA LEU A 89 -0.13 1.94 -10.86
C LEU A 89 -1.65 2.14 -10.83
N ASP A 90 -2.12 3.06 -10.00
CA ASP A 90 -3.53 3.42 -9.85
C ASP A 90 -4.09 4.25 -11.02
N GLN A 91 -3.27 4.54 -12.03
CA GLN A 91 -3.63 5.27 -13.24
C GLN A 91 -3.56 4.41 -14.50
N LEU A 92 -3.15 3.14 -14.38
CA LEU A 92 -3.28 2.18 -15.48
C LEU A 92 -4.76 1.86 -15.69
N THR A 93 -5.30 2.27 -16.84
CA THR A 93 -6.73 2.14 -17.18
C THR A 93 -6.97 1.16 -18.32
N SER A 94 -6.01 0.97 -19.23
CA SER A 94 -6.13 0.00 -20.30
C SER A 94 -5.80 -1.40 -19.80
N ARG A 95 -6.58 -2.39 -20.24
CA ARG A 95 -6.33 -3.80 -19.92
C ARG A 95 -4.95 -4.25 -20.41
N GLU A 96 -4.52 -3.77 -21.56
CA GLU A 96 -3.23 -4.08 -22.16
C GLU A 96 -2.06 -3.57 -21.29
N ASP A 97 -2.13 -2.33 -20.82
CA ASP A 97 -1.09 -1.75 -19.95
C ASP A 97 -0.98 -2.52 -18.63
N VAL A 98 -2.12 -2.92 -18.06
CA VAL A 98 -2.16 -3.72 -16.83
C VAL A 98 -1.56 -5.10 -17.06
N GLU A 99 -1.90 -5.76 -18.17
CA GLU A 99 -1.36 -7.07 -18.51
C GLU A 99 0.15 -7.01 -18.81
N ASN A 100 0.59 -5.96 -19.51
CA ASN A 100 2.01 -5.73 -19.79
C ASN A 100 2.79 -5.48 -18.50
N TRP A 101 2.34 -4.55 -17.66
CA TRP A 101 2.98 -4.28 -16.37
C TRP A 101 2.96 -5.51 -15.44
N ALA A 102 1.87 -6.27 -15.42
CA ALA A 102 1.82 -7.50 -14.64
C ALA A 102 2.85 -8.54 -15.10
N LYS A 103 3.23 -8.57 -16.38
CA LYS A 103 4.25 -9.50 -16.89
C LYS A 103 5.67 -8.99 -16.67
N THR A 104 5.93 -7.70 -16.90
CA THR A 104 7.30 -7.16 -17.01
C THR A 104 7.66 -6.13 -15.92
N GLY A 105 6.72 -5.75 -15.06
CA GLY A 105 6.85 -4.64 -14.11
C GLY A 105 7.64 -4.93 -12.82
N GLY A 106 8.38 -6.05 -12.73
CA GLY A 106 9.11 -6.45 -11.52
C GLY A 106 10.12 -5.40 -11.04
N ASP A 107 10.80 -4.75 -11.99
CA ASP A 107 11.86 -3.75 -11.76
C ASP A 107 11.37 -2.29 -11.69
N THR A 108 10.05 -2.08 -11.57
CA THR A 108 9.47 -0.74 -11.57
C THR A 108 9.27 -0.15 -10.18
N ASP A 109 9.52 1.15 -10.07
CA ASP A 109 9.12 1.94 -8.90
C ASP A 109 7.63 2.24 -8.98
N ILE A 110 6.89 1.84 -7.95
CA ILE A 110 5.44 1.96 -7.91
C ILE A 110 5.10 3.31 -7.31
N HIS A 111 4.30 4.11 -8.01
CA HIS A 111 3.74 5.36 -7.54
C HIS A 111 2.22 5.20 -7.35
N LEU A 112 1.69 5.67 -6.21
CA LEU A 112 0.26 5.83 -5.98
C LEU A 112 -0.12 7.31 -5.85
N THR A 113 -1.26 7.70 -6.44
CA THR A 113 -1.81 9.06 -6.25
C THR A 113 -1.95 9.40 -4.76
N ASN A 114 -1.62 10.64 -4.39
CA ASN A 114 -1.59 11.17 -3.02
C ASN A 114 -0.60 10.53 -2.02
N VAL A 115 0.05 9.42 -2.37
CA VAL A 115 1.09 8.77 -1.53
C VAL A 115 2.50 9.03 -2.05
N GLY A 116 2.66 9.02 -3.38
CA GLY A 116 3.96 9.07 -4.05
C GLY A 116 4.55 7.69 -4.28
N ILE A 117 5.89 7.63 -4.37
CA ILE A 117 6.63 6.39 -4.64
C ILE A 117 6.61 5.48 -3.40
N LEU A 118 6.26 4.21 -3.60
CA LEU A 118 6.20 3.13 -2.61
C LEU A 118 7.56 2.44 -2.45
N HIS A 119 8.60 3.25 -2.31
CA HIS A 119 9.96 2.82 -2.06
C HIS A 119 10.65 3.81 -1.12
N GLY A 120 11.60 3.32 -0.33
CA GLY A 120 12.33 4.11 0.66
C GLY A 120 11.71 4.12 2.06
N PRO A 121 12.44 4.66 3.05
CA PRO A 121 12.15 4.52 4.48
C PRO A 121 10.78 5.10 4.89
N ASP A 122 10.37 6.23 4.29
CA ASP A 122 9.13 6.92 4.69
C ASP A 122 7.88 6.48 3.90
N SER A 123 8.04 5.57 2.93
CA SER A 123 6.93 5.15 2.06
C SER A 123 5.77 4.53 2.82
N LEU A 124 6.08 3.71 3.82
CA LEU A 124 5.13 3.11 4.75
C LEU A 124 4.35 4.18 5.52
N VAL A 125 5.08 5.12 6.15
CA VAL A 125 4.47 6.18 6.97
C VAL A 125 3.56 7.07 6.13
N ARG A 126 3.97 7.41 4.89
CA ARG A 126 3.11 8.17 3.97
C ARG A 126 1.84 7.41 3.63
N LEU A 127 1.94 6.12 3.28
CA LEU A 127 0.78 5.29 2.96
C LEU A 127 -0.20 5.22 4.13
N LEU A 128 0.30 4.97 5.34
CA LEU A 128 -0.52 4.87 6.54
C LEU A 128 -1.22 6.20 6.87
N ARG A 129 -0.50 7.33 6.84
CA ARG A 129 -1.08 8.67 7.08
C ARG A 129 -2.16 9.06 6.05
N VAL A 130 -1.95 8.74 4.78
CA VAL A 130 -2.95 9.02 3.74
C VAL A 130 -4.19 8.13 3.94
N THR A 131 -3.98 6.88 4.33
CA THR A 131 -5.08 5.95 4.67
C THR A 131 -5.88 6.48 5.86
N GLU A 132 -5.19 6.84 6.94
CA GLU A 132 -5.79 7.44 8.15
C GLU A 132 -6.66 8.65 7.81
N LYS A 133 -6.12 9.62 7.06
CA LYS A 133 -6.86 10.80 6.61
C LYS A 133 -8.08 10.47 5.76
N ALA A 134 -8.00 9.45 4.90
CA ALA A 134 -9.12 9.00 4.09
C ALA A 134 -10.22 8.37 4.95
N MET A 135 -9.84 7.62 5.99
CA MET A 135 -10.77 7.00 6.93
C MET A 135 -11.46 8.02 7.84
N LEU A 136 -10.72 8.99 8.37
CA LEU A 136 -11.28 10.05 9.24
C LEU A 136 -12.29 10.96 8.53
N ARG A 137 -12.27 10.99 7.19
CA ARG A 137 -13.25 11.74 6.38
C ARG A 137 -14.58 11.02 6.20
N GLN A 138 -14.66 9.74 6.54
CA GLN A 138 -15.88 8.95 6.33
C GLN A 138 -16.92 9.25 7.42
N VAL A 139 -18.16 9.49 6.98
CA VAL A 139 -19.28 9.84 7.87
C VAL A 139 -20.03 8.61 8.36
N ALA A 140 -20.19 7.59 7.50
CA ALA A 140 -20.73 6.30 7.89
C ALA A 140 -19.65 5.49 8.62
N TRP A 141 -20.02 4.65 9.60
CA TRP A 141 -19.08 3.77 10.31
C TRP A 141 -17.90 4.49 10.99
N SER A 142 -18.09 5.75 11.41
CA SER A 142 -17.02 6.60 11.98
C SER A 142 -16.30 5.98 13.17
N ALA A 143 -17.02 5.24 14.02
CA ALA A 143 -16.45 4.46 15.12
C ALA A 143 -15.34 3.49 14.66
N PHE A 144 -15.68 2.66 13.65
CA PHE A 144 -14.73 1.73 13.05
C PHE A 144 -13.54 2.48 12.42
N PHE A 145 -13.82 3.55 11.68
CA PHE A 145 -12.77 4.32 11.03
C PHE A 145 -11.83 5.02 12.00
N ARG A 146 -12.31 5.47 13.16
CA ARG A 146 -11.47 6.01 14.25
C ARG A 146 -10.64 4.93 14.92
N ALA A 147 -11.20 3.75 15.18
CA ALA A 147 -10.44 2.60 15.70
C ALA A 147 -9.33 2.18 14.73
N TRP A 148 -9.66 2.12 13.43
CA TRP A 148 -8.70 1.82 12.38
C TRP A 148 -7.62 2.90 12.25
N ALA A 149 -8.01 4.18 12.23
CA ALA A 149 -7.09 5.31 12.17
C ALA A 149 -6.09 5.30 13.34
N ARG A 150 -6.58 5.11 14.57
CA ARG A 150 -5.74 4.96 15.76
C ARG A 150 -4.78 3.77 15.65
N THR A 151 -5.26 2.63 15.15
CA THR A 151 -4.40 1.45 14.94
C THR A 151 -3.27 1.78 13.96
N MET A 152 -3.54 2.54 12.90
CA MET A 152 -2.52 2.96 11.95
C MET A 152 -1.55 3.98 12.55
N ASP A 153 -2.02 4.94 13.35
CA ASP A 153 -1.17 5.87 14.10
C ASP A 153 -0.25 5.14 15.08
N GLN A 154 -0.80 4.17 15.83
CA GLN A 154 -0.03 3.32 16.74
C GLN A 154 1.04 2.54 15.98
N LEU A 155 0.69 1.95 14.83
CA LEU A 155 1.64 1.22 13.99
C LEU A 155 2.76 2.12 13.46
N VAL A 156 2.45 3.36 13.04
CA VAL A 156 3.45 4.36 12.61
C VAL A 156 4.44 4.67 13.75
N HIS A 157 3.97 4.70 14.99
CA HIS A 157 4.79 4.97 16.17
C HIS A 157 5.40 3.70 16.81
N GLY A 158 5.29 2.53 16.17
CA GLY A 158 5.81 1.27 16.69
C GLY A 158 5.10 0.77 17.96
N LYS A 159 3.87 1.24 18.21
CA LYS A 159 3.03 0.84 19.34
C LYS A 159 2.13 -0.33 18.94
N ASN A 160 1.78 -1.18 19.92
CA ASN A 160 0.82 -2.24 19.71
C ASN A 160 -0.61 -1.70 19.60
N PRO A 161 -1.48 -2.31 18.77
CA PRO A 161 -2.89 -1.96 18.71
C PRO A 161 -3.56 -2.07 20.08
N THR A 162 -4.25 -1.03 20.51
CA THR A 162 -5.07 -1.05 21.75
C THR A 162 -6.55 -1.18 21.43
N VAL A 163 -7.27 -1.96 22.22
CA VAL A 163 -8.72 -2.07 22.12
C VAL A 163 -9.34 -1.01 23.03
N HIS A 164 -10.02 -0.04 22.46
CA HIS A 164 -10.82 0.94 23.20
C HIS A 164 -12.30 0.58 23.07
N THR A 165 -12.94 0.22 24.18
CA THR A 165 -14.36 -0.17 24.23
C THR A 165 -15.33 0.99 24.03
N GLU A 166 -14.88 2.23 24.23
CA GLU A 166 -15.69 3.46 24.06
C GLU A 166 -16.11 3.72 22.61
N ASP A 167 -15.42 3.11 21.64
CA ASP A 167 -15.69 3.32 20.21
C ASP A 167 -17.05 2.77 19.76
N TYR A 168 -17.64 1.84 20.52
CA TYR A 168 -18.95 1.27 20.21
C TYR A 168 -20.13 2.08 20.77
N ASN A 169 -19.89 2.99 21.72
CA ASN A 169 -20.94 3.59 22.55
C ASN A 169 -21.40 5.00 22.12
N GLU A 170 -20.72 5.64 21.16
CA GLU A 170 -21.06 7.03 20.75
C GLU A 170 -22.41 7.20 20.03
N VAL A 171 -23.13 6.11 19.73
CA VAL A 171 -24.46 6.21 19.09
C VAL A 171 -25.58 6.43 20.10
N GLU A 172 -25.39 6.10 21.39
CA GLU A 172 -26.43 6.27 22.41
C GLU A 172 -26.46 7.66 23.05
N GLU A 173 -25.32 8.36 23.18
CA GLU A 173 -25.26 9.63 23.91
C GLU A 173 -25.73 10.88 23.13
N ARG A 174 -26.04 10.76 21.82
CA ARG A 174 -26.61 11.90 21.06
C ARG A 174 -28.13 11.93 21.01
N ARG A 175 -28.80 11.10 21.81
CA ARG A 175 -30.27 11.01 21.90
C ARG A 175 -30.84 11.18 23.31
N SER A 176 -30.05 11.65 24.27
CA SER A 176 -30.55 12.06 25.60
C SER A 176 -30.31 13.55 25.83
#